data_AF-A0A957YFK0-F1
#
_entry.id   AF-A0A957YFK0-F1
#
_cell.length_a   1.000
_cell.length_b   1.000
_cell.length_c   1.000
_cell.angle_alpha   90.00
_cell.angle_beta   90.00
_cell.angle_gamma   90.00
#
_symmetry.space_group_name_H-M   'P 1'
#
loop_
_entity.id
_entity.type
_entity.pdbx_description
1 polymer ?
#
loop_
_entity_poly.entity_id
_entity_poly.type
_entity_poly.pdbx_seq_one_letter_code
_entity_poly.pdbx_strand_id
1 'polypeptide(L)'
;MVGMPIATIKNQSTYSNIMIPTSNRFQKISVAVLLLALTLWACVSIDLSPPPVSAVVVATYQPPPTPTVTPWPTPTPVVIQIVAQSPVIEPACTTPEVDDWQSITVSGSYTETERMASTPMVCHVKRDTCAYNQLVGILDPSIVFKQEEAWPFDTEDVLMHPAMLNPLARLNALVQAEWNGAYQLRVTDAYDSLLEHDPPDSEPSTRYSLHYEGRAIDLTTWPVDRSMYGRLCALAHCAGFDYVKNEVTHCHASINANSLCTQCGE
;
A
#
# COMPACT_ATOMS: atom_id res chain seq x y z
N MET A 1 38.82 39.53 -40.50
CA MET A 1 39.51 38.40 -41.19
C MET A 1 40.40 37.79 -40.12
N VAL A 2 40.31 36.56 -39.64
CA VAL A 2 39.69 35.26 -39.98
C VAL A 2 39.60 34.56 -38.60
N GLY A 3 38.54 33.92 -38.10
CA GLY A 3 37.57 33.02 -38.72
C GLY A 3 38.03 31.56 -38.59
N MET A 4 37.97 30.95 -37.39
CA MET A 4 38.16 29.49 -37.22
C MET A 4 36.87 28.86 -36.66
N PRO A 5 36.33 27.79 -37.28
CA PRO A 5 35.05 27.21 -36.89
C PRO A 5 35.20 26.11 -35.84
N ILE A 6 34.24 26.06 -34.91
CA ILE A 6 34.03 24.98 -33.94
C ILE A 6 33.19 23.89 -34.62
N ALA A 7 33.75 22.68 -34.71
CA ALA A 7 33.07 21.52 -35.23
C ALA A 7 31.97 21.03 -34.27
N THR A 8 30.74 20.98 -34.76
CA THR A 8 29.58 20.41 -34.08
C THR A 8 29.54 18.91 -34.34
N ILE A 9 29.75 18.08 -33.32
CA ILE A 9 29.53 16.64 -33.40
C ILE A 9 28.06 16.37 -33.06
N LYS A 10 27.25 16.11 -34.09
CA LYS A 10 25.90 15.55 -33.95
C LYS A 10 26.02 14.05 -33.70
N ASN A 11 25.68 13.61 -32.49
CA ASN A 11 25.56 12.19 -32.17
C ASN A 11 24.20 11.69 -32.68
N GLN A 12 24.18 10.98 -33.80
CA GLN A 12 23.01 10.28 -34.32
C GLN A 12 22.99 8.88 -33.73
N SER A 13 22.13 8.65 -32.74
CA SER A 13 21.83 7.33 -32.22
C SER A 13 20.93 6.58 -33.20
N THR A 14 21.49 5.56 -33.82
CA THR A 14 20.82 4.58 -34.68
C THR A 14 19.84 3.73 -33.87
N TYR A 15 18.55 3.75 -34.25
CA TYR A 15 17.55 2.79 -33.81
C TYR A 15 17.78 1.46 -34.53
N SER A 16 18.19 0.43 -33.78
CA SER A 16 18.21 -0.95 -34.25
C SER A 16 16.88 -1.62 -33.91
N ASN A 17 16.05 -1.81 -34.93
CA ASN A 17 14.85 -2.64 -34.87
C ASN A 17 15.23 -4.11 -34.67
N ILE A 18 14.91 -4.69 -33.51
CA ILE A 18 14.96 -6.14 -33.28
C ILE A 18 13.60 -6.70 -33.69
N MET A 19 13.58 -7.35 -34.85
CA MET A 19 12.45 -8.18 -35.31
C MET A 19 12.40 -9.48 -34.52
N ILE A 20 11.29 -9.72 -33.82
CA ILE A 20 10.95 -11.01 -33.22
C ILE A 20 10.22 -11.85 -34.29
N PRO A 21 10.66 -13.08 -34.60
CA PRO A 21 9.95 -13.92 -35.56
C PRO A 21 8.76 -14.62 -34.89
N THR A 22 7.56 -14.40 -35.41
CA THR A 22 6.36 -15.18 -35.07
C THR A 22 6.39 -16.52 -35.80
N SER A 23 6.56 -17.61 -35.06
CA SER A 23 6.48 -18.98 -35.53
C SER A 23 5.13 -19.60 -35.16
N ASN A 24 4.25 -19.69 -36.16
CA ASN A 24 3.05 -20.54 -36.17
C ASN A 24 3.45 -22.01 -36.30
N ARG A 25 2.92 -22.92 -35.46
CA ARG A 25 2.34 -24.21 -35.91
C ARG A 25 1.81 -25.11 -34.79
N PHE A 26 0.57 -25.60 -35.03
CA PHE A 26 -0.11 -26.79 -34.50
C PHE A 26 -0.46 -26.75 -33.00
N GLN A 27 -1.68 -27.07 -32.56
CA GLN A 27 -2.45 -28.27 -32.91
C GLN A 27 -3.93 -28.07 -32.48
N LYS A 28 -4.86 -28.22 -33.42
CA LYS A 28 -6.30 -28.33 -33.13
C LYS A 28 -6.59 -29.77 -32.72
N ILE A 29 -7.18 -29.98 -31.55
CA ILE A 29 -7.81 -31.26 -31.19
C ILE A 29 -9.28 -30.97 -30.90
N SER A 30 -10.13 -31.33 -31.87
CA SER A 30 -11.58 -31.42 -31.70
C SER A 30 -11.91 -32.76 -31.06
N VAL A 31 -12.64 -32.76 -29.94
CA VAL A 31 -13.27 -33.97 -29.40
C VAL A 31 -14.77 -33.73 -29.31
N ALA A 32 -15.52 -34.41 -30.17
CA ALA A 32 -16.97 -34.52 -30.10
C ALA A 32 -17.34 -35.96 -30.46
N VAL A 33 -17.72 -36.79 -29.49
CA VAL A 33 -18.38 -38.09 -29.74
C VAL A 33 -19.31 -38.48 -28.57
N LEU A 34 -20.61 -38.49 -28.92
CA LEU A 34 -21.73 -39.37 -28.54
C LEU A 34 -22.25 -39.51 -27.09
N LEU A 35 -23.51 -39.07 -26.95
CA LEU A 35 -24.57 -39.60 -26.09
C LEU A 35 -25.24 -40.85 -26.72
N LEU A 36 -25.91 -41.66 -25.86
CA LEU A 36 -26.79 -42.85 -26.04
C LEU A 36 -26.17 -44.14 -25.46
N ALA A 37 -26.85 -45.04 -24.73
CA ALA A 37 -28.27 -45.26 -24.42
C ALA A 37 -28.43 -46.12 -23.14
N LEU A 38 -29.64 -46.11 -22.56
CA LEU A 38 -30.09 -46.98 -21.47
C LEU A 38 -30.08 -48.48 -21.83
N THR A 39 -29.75 -49.34 -20.86
CA THR A 39 -30.35 -50.68 -20.73
C THR A 39 -30.62 -51.04 -19.26
N LEU A 40 -31.85 -51.47 -19.00
CA LEU A 40 -32.34 -52.03 -17.74
C LEU A 40 -31.76 -53.43 -17.52
N TRP A 41 -31.27 -53.72 -16.32
CA TRP A 41 -31.12 -55.09 -15.81
C TRP A 41 -31.71 -55.15 -14.40
N ALA A 42 -32.85 -55.82 -14.28
CA ALA A 42 -33.44 -56.19 -13.01
C ALA A 42 -32.72 -57.45 -12.50
N CYS A 43 -31.90 -57.30 -11.46
CA CYS A 43 -31.46 -58.43 -10.65
C CYS A 43 -32.38 -58.56 -9.44
N VAL A 44 -33.11 -59.68 -9.38
CA VAL A 44 -33.77 -60.15 -8.17
C VAL A 44 -32.67 -60.61 -7.21
N SER A 45 -32.50 -59.92 -6.08
CA SER A 45 -31.67 -60.40 -4.98
C SER A 45 -32.53 -61.26 -4.04
N ILE A 46 -32.23 -62.54 -3.99
CA ILE A 46 -32.76 -63.45 -2.95
C ILE A 46 -31.91 -63.25 -1.71
N ASP A 47 -32.57 -62.93 -0.59
CA ASP A 47 -31.97 -62.75 0.73
C ASP A 47 -31.52 -64.10 1.31
N LEU A 48 -30.22 -64.21 1.63
CA LEU A 48 -29.61 -65.37 2.28
C LEU A 48 -28.86 -64.94 3.56
N SER A 49 -29.44 -64.03 4.34
CA SER A 49 -28.87 -63.62 5.62
C SER A 49 -29.01 -64.74 6.68
N PRO A 50 -27.92 -65.21 7.31
CA PRO A 50 -28.01 -66.13 8.45
C PRO A 50 -28.53 -65.41 9.71
N PRO A 51 -29.12 -66.14 10.69
CA PRO A 51 -29.70 -65.52 11.88
C PRO A 51 -28.64 -64.83 12.74
N PRO A 52 -29.01 -63.78 13.49
CA PRO A 52 -28.06 -62.96 14.23
C PRO A 52 -27.48 -63.72 15.42
N VAL A 53 -26.15 -63.82 15.45
CA VAL A 53 -25.40 -64.22 16.64
C VAL A 53 -25.23 -62.98 17.52
N SER A 54 -25.65 -63.06 18.78
CA SER A 54 -25.49 -61.97 19.74
C SER A 54 -24.01 -61.67 19.97
N ALA A 55 -23.55 -60.51 19.51
CA ALA A 55 -22.20 -60.02 19.75
C ALA A 55 -22.11 -59.42 21.16
N VAL A 56 -21.13 -59.89 21.93
CA VAL A 56 -20.73 -59.27 23.20
C VAL A 56 -20.07 -57.93 22.89
N VAL A 57 -20.69 -56.83 23.35
CA VAL A 57 -20.16 -55.48 23.18
C VAL A 57 -18.97 -55.29 24.13
N VAL A 58 -17.76 -55.32 23.57
CA VAL A 58 -16.56 -54.86 24.27
C VAL A 58 -16.52 -53.33 24.10
N ALA A 59 -16.66 -52.60 25.21
CA ALA A 59 -16.57 -51.15 25.21
C ALA A 59 -15.13 -50.73 24.84
N THR A 60 -14.96 -50.19 23.64
CA THR A 60 -13.71 -49.54 23.24
C THR A 60 -13.64 -48.17 23.92
N TYR A 61 -12.60 -47.96 24.72
CA TYR A 61 -12.31 -46.65 25.30
C TYR A 61 -11.93 -45.68 24.17
N GLN A 62 -12.78 -44.69 23.93
CA GLN A 62 -12.49 -43.59 23.00
C GLN A 62 -11.82 -42.47 23.83
N PRO A 63 -10.56 -42.09 23.52
CA PRO A 63 -9.94 -40.97 24.21
C PRO A 63 -10.75 -39.70 23.99
N PRO A 64 -10.84 -38.79 24.98
CA PRO A 64 -11.56 -37.54 24.83
C PRO A 64 -11.03 -36.75 23.62
N PRO A 65 -11.89 -36.06 22.85
CA PRO A 65 -11.44 -35.24 21.75
C PRO A 65 -10.47 -34.18 22.27
N THR A 66 -9.30 -34.09 21.65
CA THR A 66 -8.34 -33.02 21.90
C THR A 66 -9.08 -31.68 21.78
N PRO A 67 -9.01 -30.77 22.76
CA PRO A 67 -9.66 -29.47 22.64
C PRO A 67 -9.14 -28.80 21.38
N THR A 68 -10.04 -28.48 20.46
CA THR A 68 -9.72 -27.67 19.29
C THR A 68 -9.24 -26.33 19.80
N VAL A 69 -7.94 -26.05 19.67
CA VAL A 69 -7.38 -24.73 19.92
C VAL A 69 -8.01 -23.82 18.87
N THR A 70 -9.02 -23.04 19.25
CA THR A 70 -9.45 -21.92 18.44
C THR A 70 -8.24 -20.98 18.32
N PRO A 71 -7.72 -20.72 17.11
CA PRO A 71 -6.67 -19.73 16.96
C PRO A 71 -7.20 -18.43 17.55
N TRP A 72 -6.42 -17.82 18.44
CA TRP A 72 -6.67 -16.47 18.89
C TRP A 72 -6.85 -15.59 17.64
N PRO A 73 -7.83 -14.67 17.60
CA PRO A 73 -7.95 -13.79 16.46
C PRO A 73 -6.61 -13.08 16.27
N THR A 74 -5.98 -13.27 15.11
CA THR A 74 -4.80 -12.49 14.73
C THR A 74 -5.23 -11.03 14.83
N PRO A 75 -4.59 -10.21 15.68
CA PRO A 75 -4.92 -8.79 15.71
C PRO A 75 -4.70 -8.24 14.29
N THR A 76 -5.62 -7.43 13.80
CA THR A 76 -5.50 -6.74 12.50
C THR A 76 -5.41 -5.23 12.76
N PRO A 77 -4.76 -4.46 11.87
CA PRO A 77 -4.76 -3.01 11.95
C PRO A 77 -6.16 -2.44 12.19
N VAL A 78 -6.28 -1.46 13.09
CA VAL A 78 -7.56 -0.83 13.40
C VAL A 78 -7.80 0.33 12.45
N VAL A 79 -8.87 0.25 11.66
CA VAL A 79 -9.33 1.36 10.81
C VAL A 79 -10.48 2.08 11.50
N ILE A 80 -10.29 3.36 11.78
CA ILE A 80 -11.23 4.21 12.50
C ILE A 80 -12.01 5.04 11.48
N GLN A 81 -13.33 4.99 11.54
CA GLN A 81 -14.17 5.96 10.83
C GLN A 81 -14.27 7.24 11.65
N ILE A 82 -13.88 8.37 11.06
CA ILE A 82 -14.04 9.67 11.71
C ILE A 82 -15.35 10.26 11.22
N VAL A 83 -16.21 10.63 12.16
CA VAL A 83 -17.34 11.52 11.87
C VAL A 83 -16.75 12.91 11.69
N ALA A 84 -16.93 13.50 10.50
CA ALA A 84 -16.41 14.83 10.16
C ALA A 84 -16.57 15.80 11.34
N GLN A 85 -15.46 16.10 12.01
CA GLN A 85 -15.45 17.06 13.10
C GLN A 85 -15.41 18.45 12.48
N SER A 86 -16.15 19.40 13.05
CA SER A 86 -16.03 20.79 12.64
C SER A 86 -14.57 21.22 12.72
N PRO A 87 -14.02 21.89 11.69
CA PRO A 87 -12.60 22.17 11.63
C PRO A 87 -12.19 23.00 12.84
N VAL A 88 -11.18 22.53 13.57
CA VAL A 88 -10.43 23.38 14.49
C VAL A 88 -9.87 24.53 13.65
N ILE A 89 -10.08 25.77 14.08
CA ILE A 89 -9.54 26.95 13.38
C ILE A 89 -8.02 26.95 13.60
N GLU A 90 -7.32 26.19 12.77
CA GLU A 90 -5.86 26.21 12.68
C GLU A 90 -5.41 27.54 12.06
N PRO A 91 -4.28 28.11 12.51
CA PRO A 91 -3.72 29.30 11.87
C PRO A 91 -3.45 29.01 10.39
N ALA A 92 -3.72 30.00 9.53
CA ALA A 92 -3.48 29.88 8.11
C ALA A 92 -2.00 29.57 7.82
N CYS A 93 -1.75 28.67 6.88
CA CYS A 93 -0.39 28.29 6.49
C CYS A 93 0.31 29.46 5.78
N THR A 94 1.36 29.99 6.41
CA THR A 94 2.15 31.12 5.87
C THR A 94 3.35 30.68 5.03
N THR A 95 3.70 29.39 5.03
CA THR A 95 4.80 28.87 4.22
C THR A 95 4.46 29.04 2.74
N PRO A 96 5.36 29.63 1.92
CA PRO A 96 5.16 29.71 0.47
C PRO A 96 5.19 28.32 -0.15
N GLU A 97 4.92 28.23 -1.46
CA GLU A 97 5.01 26.96 -2.19
C GLU A 97 6.39 26.31 -2.07
N VAL A 98 6.42 24.98 -2.07
CA VAL A 98 7.64 24.17 -2.13
C VAL A 98 7.91 23.85 -3.60
N ASP A 99 9.00 24.38 -4.14
CA ASP A 99 9.35 24.23 -5.55
C ASP A 99 9.60 22.75 -5.93
N ASP A 100 9.51 22.44 -7.22
CA ASP A 100 9.85 21.11 -7.74
C ASP A 100 11.23 20.64 -7.26
N TRP A 101 11.29 19.42 -6.72
CA TRP A 101 12.46 18.80 -6.10
C TRP A 101 13.00 19.46 -4.83
N GLN A 102 12.34 20.51 -4.33
CA GLN A 102 12.68 21.11 -3.06
C GLN A 102 12.07 20.29 -1.92
N SER A 103 12.80 20.22 -0.81
CA SER A 103 12.31 19.71 0.46
C SER A 103 12.28 20.80 1.51
N ILE A 104 11.41 20.67 2.51
CA ILE A 104 11.37 21.50 3.70
C ILE A 104 11.15 20.61 4.92
N THR A 105 11.87 20.86 6.01
CA THR A 105 11.71 20.12 7.26
C THR A 105 10.94 20.94 8.29
N VAL A 106 10.51 20.32 9.39
CA VAL A 106 9.83 20.99 10.50
C VAL A 106 10.65 22.15 11.11
N SER A 107 11.98 22.12 10.98
CA SER A 107 12.85 23.24 11.40
C SER A 107 12.80 24.45 10.45
N GLY A 108 12.13 24.31 9.30
CA GLY A 108 12.13 25.26 8.19
C GLY A 108 13.37 25.13 7.30
N SER A 109 14.18 24.07 7.46
CA SER A 109 15.38 23.86 6.64
C SER A 109 15.03 23.29 5.27
N TYR A 110 15.67 23.83 4.24
CA TYR A 110 15.57 23.33 2.85
C TYR A 110 16.72 22.39 2.46
N THR A 111 17.64 22.09 3.38
CA THR A 111 18.83 21.28 3.12
C THR A 111 18.98 20.07 4.04
N GLU A 112 18.16 19.99 5.09
CA GLU A 112 18.07 18.80 5.92
C GLU A 112 17.43 17.66 5.14
N THR A 113 18.00 16.46 5.29
CA THR A 113 17.48 15.25 4.64
C THR A 113 16.31 14.67 5.42
N GLU A 114 15.51 13.84 4.77
CA GLU A 114 14.46 13.06 5.44
C GLU A 114 15.00 12.28 6.64
N ARG A 115 16.17 11.64 6.48
CA ARG A 115 16.83 10.89 7.55
C ARG A 115 17.12 11.74 8.78
N MET A 116 17.41 13.03 8.61
CA MET A 116 17.69 13.96 9.71
C MET A 116 16.41 14.41 10.41
N ALA A 117 15.33 14.63 9.65
CA ALA A 117 14.07 15.12 10.17
C ALA A 117 13.18 14.01 10.73
N SER A 118 12.95 12.96 9.94
CA SER A 118 12.01 11.86 10.23
C SER A 118 12.67 10.64 10.89
N THR A 119 13.99 10.67 11.08
CA THR A 119 14.86 9.55 11.51
C THR A 119 14.91 8.38 10.51
N PRO A 120 15.99 7.57 10.49
CA PRO A 120 16.06 6.40 9.62
C PRO A 120 14.93 5.39 9.88
N MET A 121 14.56 4.66 8.84
CA MET A 121 13.81 3.41 8.97
C MET A 121 14.57 2.40 9.87
N VAL A 122 13.85 1.67 10.71
CA VAL A 122 14.40 0.63 11.58
C VAL A 122 14.22 -0.75 10.96
N CYS A 123 13.01 -1.08 10.51
CA CYS A 123 12.70 -2.37 9.89
C CYS A 123 11.65 -2.24 8.78
N HIS A 124 11.46 -3.30 8.01
CA HIS A 124 10.27 -3.43 7.16
C HIS A 124 9.14 -3.99 8.01
N VAL A 125 8.07 -3.22 8.19
CA VAL A 125 6.86 -3.74 8.80
C VAL A 125 6.25 -4.74 7.83
N LYS A 126 6.32 -6.03 8.15
CA LYS A 126 5.76 -7.09 7.31
C LYS A 126 4.33 -7.38 7.74
N ARG A 127 3.46 -7.74 6.79
CA ARG A 127 2.08 -8.13 7.09
C ARG A 127 2.04 -9.23 8.15
N ASP A 128 1.01 -9.15 8.99
CA ASP A 128 0.74 -10.06 10.12
C ASP A 128 1.78 -10.05 11.26
N THR A 129 2.78 -9.16 11.25
CA THR A 129 3.69 -8.98 12.40
C THR A 129 3.08 -8.12 13.51
N CYS A 130 3.71 -8.06 14.68
CA CYS A 130 3.25 -7.19 15.75
C CYS A 130 3.23 -5.74 15.28
N ALA A 131 4.29 -5.29 14.62
CA ALA A 131 4.39 -3.91 14.13
C ALA A 131 3.28 -3.58 13.11
N TYR A 132 2.96 -4.52 12.21
CA TYR A 132 1.86 -4.35 11.26
C TYR A 132 0.53 -4.15 11.97
N ASN A 133 0.28 -4.95 13.01
CA ASN A 133 -0.97 -4.88 13.77
C ASN A 133 -1.10 -3.61 14.62
N GLN A 134 -0.04 -2.81 14.74
CA GLN A 134 -0.08 -1.47 15.35
C GLN A 134 -0.33 -0.35 14.33
N LEU A 135 -0.31 -0.64 13.02
CA LEU A 135 -0.75 0.33 12.02
C LEU A 135 -2.24 0.64 12.22
N VAL A 136 -2.61 1.85 11.84
CA VAL A 136 -3.97 2.35 11.95
C VAL A 136 -4.38 3.00 10.64
N GLY A 137 -5.69 3.13 10.44
CA GLY A 137 -6.24 3.88 9.32
C GLY A 137 -7.31 4.87 9.75
N ILE A 138 -7.46 5.92 8.95
CA ILE A 138 -8.56 6.90 9.05
C ILE A 138 -9.40 6.81 7.79
N LEU A 139 -10.70 6.57 7.95
CA LEU A 139 -11.68 6.76 6.88
C LEU A 139 -12.43 8.07 7.15
N ASP A 140 -11.93 9.14 6.54
CA ASP A 140 -12.58 10.44 6.43
C ASP A 140 -13.15 10.57 5.00
N PRO A 141 -14.47 10.72 4.81
CA PRO A 141 -15.06 10.81 3.46
C PRO A 141 -14.62 12.03 2.65
N SER A 142 -13.96 13.01 3.29
CA SER A 142 -13.38 14.16 2.60
C SER A 142 -11.96 13.93 2.08
N ILE A 143 -11.30 12.83 2.47
CA ILE A 143 -10.02 12.37 1.93
C ILE A 143 -10.28 11.28 0.88
N VAL A 144 -9.64 11.41 -0.28
CA VAL A 144 -9.65 10.38 -1.32
C VAL A 144 -8.45 9.46 -1.12
N PHE A 145 -8.65 8.15 -1.10
CA PHE A 145 -7.56 7.16 -1.14
C PHE A 145 -7.57 6.52 -2.53
N LYS A 146 -6.39 6.31 -3.12
CA LYS A 146 -6.27 5.82 -4.49
C LYS A 146 -6.56 4.33 -4.58
N GLN A 147 -6.02 3.54 -3.63
CA GLN A 147 -6.27 2.11 -3.48
C GLN A 147 -6.14 1.37 -4.80
N GLU A 148 -5.04 1.60 -5.54
CA GLU A 148 -4.83 0.93 -6.83
C GLU A 148 -4.34 -0.50 -6.69
N GLU A 149 -3.81 -0.88 -5.52
CA GLU A 149 -3.19 -2.18 -5.34
C GLU A 149 -4.23 -3.27 -5.47
N ALA A 150 -3.84 -4.39 -6.07
CA ALA A 150 -4.70 -5.56 -6.11
C ALA A 150 -4.82 -6.19 -4.72
N TRP A 151 -5.96 -6.83 -4.45
CA TRP A 151 -6.11 -7.69 -3.28
C TRP A 151 -4.93 -8.67 -3.14
N PRO A 152 -4.34 -8.85 -1.94
CA PRO A 152 -4.79 -8.39 -0.62
C PRO A 152 -4.25 -7.02 -0.15
N PHE A 153 -3.68 -6.20 -1.05
CA PHE A 153 -2.97 -4.96 -0.73
C PHE A 153 -3.83 -3.69 -0.89
N ASP A 154 -5.09 -3.84 -1.28
CA ASP A 154 -6.05 -2.79 -1.64
C ASP A 154 -6.41 -1.79 -0.51
N THR A 155 -5.85 -1.98 0.69
CA THR A 155 -6.04 -1.08 1.83
C THR A 155 -4.76 -0.41 2.31
N GLU A 156 -3.61 -0.67 1.68
CA GLU A 156 -2.31 -0.22 2.20
C GLU A 156 -2.17 1.31 2.23
N ASP A 157 -2.76 2.01 1.25
CA ASP A 157 -2.97 3.46 1.25
C ASP A 157 -3.65 4.05 2.50
N VAL A 158 -4.46 3.24 3.17
CA VAL A 158 -5.20 3.65 4.37
C VAL A 158 -4.39 3.37 5.63
N LEU A 159 -3.43 2.44 5.58
CA LEU A 159 -2.64 2.00 6.72
C LEU A 159 -1.43 2.91 6.90
N MET A 160 -1.24 3.38 8.14
CA MET A 160 -0.16 4.28 8.50
C MET A 160 0.22 4.14 9.97
N HIS A 161 1.38 4.68 10.33
CA HIS A 161 1.81 4.79 11.71
C HIS A 161 0.84 5.69 12.51
N PRO A 162 0.49 5.37 13.78
CA PRO A 162 -0.48 6.15 14.55
C PRO A 162 -0.18 7.65 14.69
N ALA A 163 1.10 8.03 14.72
CA ALA A 163 1.50 9.44 14.75
C ALA A 163 1.15 10.22 13.46
N MET A 164 0.84 9.54 12.35
CA MET A 164 0.43 10.16 11.08
C MET A 164 -0.98 10.75 11.13
N LEU A 165 -1.83 10.26 12.05
CA LEU A 165 -3.25 10.60 12.09
C LEU A 165 -3.50 12.11 12.27
N ASN A 166 -2.75 12.75 13.17
CA ASN A 166 -2.88 14.17 13.45
C ASN A 166 -2.44 15.07 12.27
N PRO A 167 -1.21 14.93 11.71
CA PRO A 167 -0.81 15.75 10.57
C PRO A 167 -1.68 15.50 9.34
N LEU A 168 -2.14 14.27 9.09
CA LEU A 168 -3.07 14.00 7.98
C LEU A 168 -4.42 14.71 8.15
N ALA A 169 -5.03 14.65 9.35
CA ALA A 169 -6.28 15.34 9.62
C ALA A 169 -6.15 16.87 9.52
N ARG A 170 -5.04 17.43 10.04
CA ARG A 170 -4.74 18.86 9.91
C ARG A 170 -4.53 19.27 8.46
N LEU A 171 -3.81 18.46 7.68
CA LEU A 171 -3.59 18.70 6.27
C LEU A 171 -4.91 18.73 5.50
N ASN A 172 -5.79 17.76 5.75
CA ASN A 172 -7.10 17.72 5.10
C ASN A 172 -7.90 19.01 5.39
N ALA A 173 -7.94 19.46 6.65
CA ALA A 173 -8.59 20.73 7.01
C ALA A 173 -7.97 21.94 6.29
N LEU A 174 -6.64 22.00 6.19
CA LEU A 174 -5.92 23.05 5.47
C LEU A 174 -6.22 23.04 3.98
N VAL A 175 -6.27 21.86 3.34
CA VAL A 175 -6.62 21.69 1.92
C VAL A 175 -8.05 22.19 1.64
N GLN A 176 -9.01 21.81 2.48
CA GLN A 176 -10.39 22.27 2.34
C GLN A 176 -10.48 23.80 2.47
N ALA A 177 -9.72 24.39 3.39
CA ALA A 177 -9.72 25.84 3.61
C ALA A 177 -9.01 26.60 2.48
N GLU A 178 -7.83 26.15 2.05
CA GLU A 178 -6.98 26.80 1.03
C GLU A 178 -7.76 27.02 -0.27
N TRP A 179 -8.50 26.01 -0.71
CA TRP A 179 -9.21 26.05 -1.98
C TRP A 179 -10.72 26.15 -1.82
N ASN A 180 -11.21 26.53 -0.63
CA ASN A 180 -12.64 26.71 -0.35
C ASN A 180 -13.50 25.51 -0.81
N GLY A 181 -13.00 24.30 -0.54
CA GLY A 181 -13.63 23.03 -0.91
C GLY A 181 -13.55 22.63 -2.39
N ALA A 182 -12.87 23.39 -3.25
CA ALA A 182 -12.73 23.06 -4.67
C ALA A 182 -11.82 21.85 -4.93
N TYR A 183 -10.91 21.55 -4.00
CA TYR A 183 -10.04 20.37 -4.04
C TYR A 183 -10.16 19.59 -2.73
N GLN A 184 -10.02 18.27 -2.84
CA GLN A 184 -9.87 17.36 -1.71
C GLN A 184 -8.42 16.90 -1.60
N LEU A 185 -8.02 16.50 -0.39
CA LEU A 185 -6.77 15.78 -0.20
C LEU A 185 -6.90 14.38 -0.78
N ARG A 186 -5.87 13.92 -1.47
CA ARG A 186 -5.79 12.55 -1.98
C ARG A 186 -4.50 11.87 -1.58
N VAL A 187 -4.60 10.76 -0.88
CA VAL A 187 -3.49 9.85 -0.58
C VAL A 187 -3.34 8.89 -1.76
N THR A 188 -2.12 8.73 -2.26
CA THR A 188 -1.81 7.77 -3.33
C THR A 188 -0.97 6.60 -2.90
N ASP A 189 -0.16 6.77 -1.85
CA ASP A 189 0.67 5.74 -1.26
C ASP A 189 0.85 6.06 0.23
N ALA A 190 0.87 5.05 1.10
CA ALA A 190 1.13 5.21 2.54
C ALA A 190 2.02 4.07 3.07
N TYR A 191 1.49 3.14 3.84
CA TYR A 191 2.19 1.88 4.09
C TYR A 191 2.35 1.12 2.76
N ASP A 192 3.53 0.53 2.53
CA ASP A 192 3.80 -0.25 1.32
C ASP A 192 4.53 -1.54 1.69
N SER A 193 3.87 -2.68 1.49
CA SER A 193 4.47 -4.01 1.72
C SER A 193 5.12 -4.62 0.48
N LEU A 194 4.86 -4.07 -0.71
CA LEU A 194 5.41 -4.51 -2.00
C LEU A 194 6.80 -3.91 -2.28
N LEU A 195 7.20 -2.94 -1.46
CA LEU A 195 8.52 -2.34 -1.43
C LEU A 195 8.84 -1.52 -2.70
N GLU A 196 7.87 -0.81 -3.26
CA GLU A 196 7.95 -0.10 -4.54
C GLU A 196 8.66 1.26 -4.44
N HIS A 197 8.90 1.75 -3.23
CA HIS A 197 9.46 3.08 -2.94
C HIS A 197 11.00 3.12 -2.87
N ASP A 198 11.68 2.12 -3.41
CA ASP A 198 13.14 2.09 -3.57
C ASP A 198 13.50 1.61 -4.97
N PRO A 199 14.72 1.92 -5.47
CA PRO A 199 15.18 1.40 -6.75
C PRO A 199 15.01 -0.12 -6.83
N PRO A 200 14.53 -0.68 -7.95
CA PRO A 200 14.25 -2.11 -8.07
C PRO A 200 15.47 -3.00 -7.75
N ASP A 201 16.67 -2.51 -8.06
CA ASP A 201 17.94 -3.20 -7.87
C ASP A 201 18.51 -3.09 -6.44
N SER A 202 17.81 -2.40 -5.53
CA SER A 202 18.19 -2.37 -4.12
C SER A 202 17.98 -3.74 -3.48
N GLU A 203 18.99 -4.21 -2.74
CA GLU A 203 18.83 -5.40 -1.91
C GLU A 203 17.68 -5.16 -0.91
N PRO A 204 16.72 -6.08 -0.76
CA PRO A 204 15.58 -5.88 0.14
C PRO A 204 16.03 -5.47 1.55
N SER A 205 17.09 -6.06 2.10
CA SER A 205 17.60 -5.70 3.43
C SER A 205 18.19 -4.29 3.54
N THR A 206 18.39 -3.60 2.43
CA THR A 206 18.96 -2.25 2.36
C THR A 206 17.95 -1.19 1.97
N ARG A 207 16.72 -1.58 1.63
CA ARG A 207 15.60 -0.68 1.35
C ARG A 207 15.27 0.14 2.59
N TYR A 208 15.12 1.46 2.43
CA TYR A 208 15.09 2.41 3.55
C TYR A 208 13.96 3.43 3.48
N SER A 209 13.02 3.29 2.54
CA SER A 209 11.84 4.14 2.48
C SER A 209 11.01 4.03 3.77
N LEU A 210 10.54 5.18 4.26
CA LEU A 210 9.66 5.25 5.42
C LEU A 210 8.24 4.75 5.13
N HIS A 211 7.86 4.54 3.87
CA HIS A 211 6.61 3.88 3.49
C HIS A 211 6.54 2.45 4.06
N TYR A 212 7.68 1.77 4.18
CA TYR A 212 7.71 0.38 4.69
C TYR A 212 7.48 0.27 6.20
N GLU A 213 7.44 1.40 6.91
CA GLU A 213 7.04 1.49 8.32
C GLU A 213 5.73 2.26 8.51
N GLY A 214 5.06 2.63 7.41
CA GLY A 214 3.88 3.50 7.44
C GLY A 214 4.18 4.92 7.97
N ARG A 215 5.44 5.37 7.93
CA ARG A 215 5.89 6.68 8.41
C ARG A 215 6.01 7.74 7.30
N ALA A 216 5.76 7.35 6.04
CA ALA A 216 5.66 8.27 4.91
C ALA A 216 4.30 8.12 4.20
N ILE A 217 4.00 9.13 3.38
CA ILE A 217 2.76 9.24 2.63
C ILE A 217 2.98 10.09 1.37
N ASP A 218 2.40 9.67 0.26
CA ASP A 218 2.39 10.42 -1.00
C ASP A 218 1.02 11.01 -1.25
N LEU A 219 1.02 12.30 -1.60
CA LEU A 219 -0.16 13.15 -1.58
C LEU A 219 -0.36 13.86 -2.91
N THR A 220 -1.61 13.95 -3.32
CA THR A 220 -2.06 14.72 -4.48
C THR A 220 -3.32 15.51 -4.11
N THR A 221 -3.73 16.41 -4.99
CA THR A 221 -5.08 16.99 -4.92
C THR A 221 -6.08 16.09 -5.65
N TRP A 222 -7.35 16.23 -5.32
CA TRP A 222 -8.46 15.68 -6.10
C TRP A 222 -9.48 16.76 -6.44
N PRO A 223 -9.79 17.01 -7.74
CA PRO A 223 -9.20 16.40 -8.93
C PRO A 223 -7.68 16.62 -9.03
N VAL A 224 -6.99 15.70 -9.70
CA VAL A 224 -5.53 15.74 -9.85
C VAL A 224 -5.12 16.98 -10.63
N ASP A 225 -4.34 17.85 -9.99
CA ASP A 225 -3.79 19.06 -10.60
C ASP A 225 -2.38 19.32 -10.08
N ARG A 226 -1.38 19.02 -10.92
CA ARG A 226 0.05 19.16 -10.57
C ARG A 226 0.45 20.59 -10.27
N SER A 227 -0.25 21.59 -10.82
CA SER A 227 0.06 22.99 -10.53
C SER A 227 -0.22 23.38 -9.08
N MET A 228 -0.95 22.54 -8.33
CA MET A 228 -1.24 22.74 -6.92
C MET A 228 -0.23 22.08 -5.99
N TYR A 229 0.71 21.25 -6.48
CA TYR A 229 1.54 20.40 -5.62
C TYR A 229 2.54 21.16 -4.77
N GLY A 230 3.13 22.24 -5.30
CA GLY A 230 4.00 23.10 -4.51
C GLY A 230 3.25 23.71 -3.32
N ARG A 231 2.01 24.15 -3.53
CA ARG A 231 1.15 24.64 -2.44
C ARG A 231 0.70 23.52 -1.51
N LEU A 232 0.32 22.36 -2.03
CA LEU A 232 -0.04 21.19 -1.22
C LEU A 232 1.09 20.78 -0.27
N CYS A 233 2.34 20.78 -0.74
CA CYS A 233 3.51 20.51 0.11
C CYS A 233 3.72 21.57 1.18
N ALA A 234 3.50 22.85 0.86
CA ALA A 234 3.53 23.90 1.88
C ALA A 234 2.49 23.65 2.99
N LEU A 235 1.27 23.25 2.61
CA LEU A 235 0.23 22.88 3.58
C LEU A 235 0.62 21.66 4.40
N ALA A 236 1.25 20.64 3.81
CA ALA A 236 1.75 19.47 4.54
C ALA A 236 2.79 19.88 5.59
N HIS A 237 3.73 20.76 5.25
CA HIS A 237 4.67 21.29 6.22
C HIS A 237 3.95 22.02 7.39
N CYS A 238 2.98 22.88 7.08
CA CYS A 238 2.15 23.56 8.09
C CYS A 238 1.30 22.59 8.94
N ALA A 239 0.90 21.46 8.36
CA ALA A 239 0.16 20.39 9.04
C ALA A 239 1.03 19.60 10.04
N GLY A 240 2.34 19.83 10.07
CA GLY A 240 3.26 19.27 11.07
C GLY A 240 3.91 17.96 10.64
N PHE A 241 4.01 17.71 9.33
CA PHE A 241 4.92 16.69 8.82
C PHE A 241 6.38 17.10 9.08
N ASP A 242 7.21 16.15 9.50
CA ASP A 242 8.60 16.42 9.88
C ASP A 242 9.50 16.68 8.67
N TYR A 243 9.21 16.01 7.56
CA TYR A 243 9.84 16.20 6.27
C TYR A 243 8.78 16.25 5.16
N VAL A 244 8.93 17.18 4.22
CA VAL A 244 8.09 17.29 3.04
C VAL A 244 8.96 17.55 1.83
N LYS A 245 8.67 16.90 0.70
CA LYS A 245 9.35 17.09 -0.57
C LYS A 245 8.36 17.08 -1.72
N ASN A 246 8.49 18.07 -2.60
CA ASN A 246 7.75 18.07 -3.86
C ASN A 246 8.52 17.18 -4.87
N GLU A 247 7.98 16.00 -5.16
CA GLU A 247 8.59 15.04 -6.10
C GLU A 247 8.06 15.20 -7.53
N VAL A 248 7.39 16.32 -7.84
CA VAL A 248 6.80 16.69 -9.14
C VAL A 248 5.57 15.84 -9.51
N THR A 249 5.58 14.54 -9.23
CA THR A 249 4.46 13.63 -9.48
C THR A 249 3.46 13.56 -8.34
N HIS A 250 3.91 13.88 -7.13
CA HIS A 250 3.12 13.97 -5.90
C HIS A 250 3.91 14.82 -4.88
N CYS A 251 3.27 15.11 -3.75
CA CYS A 251 3.94 15.62 -2.57
C CYS A 251 4.25 14.48 -1.61
N HIS A 252 5.53 14.21 -1.38
CA HIS A 252 5.99 13.22 -0.40
C HIS A 252 6.09 13.88 0.98
N ALA A 253 5.61 13.21 2.02
CA ALA A 253 5.74 13.69 3.38
C ALA A 253 5.98 12.54 4.37
N SER A 254 6.73 12.80 5.43
CA SER A 254 7.01 11.79 6.46
C SER A 254 7.10 12.38 7.86
N ILE A 255 7.02 11.49 8.85
CA ILE A 255 6.99 11.82 10.27
C ILE A 255 8.14 11.18 11.05
N ASN A 256 8.57 11.88 12.10
CA ASN A 256 9.44 11.38 13.13
C ASN A 256 8.61 10.71 14.23
N ALA A 257 8.78 9.40 14.39
CA ALA A 257 8.13 8.64 15.44
C ALA A 257 8.97 7.41 15.82
N ASN A 258 8.78 6.92 17.04
CA ASN A 258 9.37 5.67 17.48
C ASN A 258 8.84 4.51 16.62
N SER A 259 9.73 3.87 15.85
CA SER A 259 9.35 2.73 14.99
C SER A 259 8.54 1.69 15.75
N LEU A 260 7.46 1.22 15.13
CA LEU A 260 6.62 0.13 15.63
C LEU A 260 7.43 -1.17 15.75
N CYS A 261 8.45 -1.35 14.92
CA CYS A 261 9.39 -2.47 15.02
C CYS A 261 10.08 -2.48 16.38
N THR A 262 10.66 -1.35 16.79
CA THR A 262 11.29 -1.18 18.11
C THR A 262 10.31 -1.45 19.24
N GLN A 263 9.05 -0.99 19.10
CA GLN A 263 8.01 -1.21 20.12
C GLN A 263 7.62 -2.70 20.24
N CYS A 264 7.65 -3.43 19.13
CA CYS A 264 7.33 -4.84 19.04
C CYS A 264 8.52 -5.79 19.23
N GLY A 265 9.75 -5.27 19.32
CA GLY A 265 10.97 -6.06 19.40
C GLY A 265 11.31 -6.79 18.09
N GLU A 266 10.97 -6.18 16.95
CA GLU A 266 11.26 -6.65 15.58
C GLU A 266 12.56 -6.03 15.02
#